data_AF-A0A1Q3DJI6-F1
#
_entry.id   AF-A0A1Q3DJI6-F1
#
_cell.length_a   1.000
_cell.length_b   1.000
_cell.length_c   1.000
_cell.angle_alpha   90.00
_cell.angle_beta   90.00
_cell.angle_gamma   90.00
#
_symmetry.space_group_name_H-M   'P 1'
#
loop_
_entity.id
_entity.type
_entity.pdbx_description
1 polymer ?
#
loop_
_entity_poly.entity_id
_entity_poly.type
_entity_poly.pdbx_seq_one_letter_code
_entity_poly.pdbx_strand_id
1 'polypeptide(L)'
;MAGQHHSDPAQPITIILDGPNYLRWSSAMTSFLKGRKLWRIVTGDKLAPVKRPDETDDSFADCLEDWDSANHRILTRFTNTSVPSLNMHFSRFDLAKEAWDFLSSRYTSADLAHQYQLVSTLNRLRQESSQSIDEFHS
;
A
#
# COMPACT_ATOMS: atom_id res chain seq x y z
N MET A 1 -33.35 -0.72 -20.83
CA MET A 1 -32.82 -1.75 -19.92
C MET A 1 -31.42 -1.32 -19.51
N ALA A 2 -31.26 -0.88 -18.26
CA ALA A 2 -29.96 -0.46 -17.74
C ALA A 2 -29.12 -1.71 -17.42
N GLY A 3 -27.93 -1.79 -18.02
CA GLY A 3 -26.96 -2.83 -17.71
C GLY A 3 -26.47 -2.68 -16.28
N GLN A 4 -26.82 -3.63 -15.43
CA GLN A 4 -26.22 -3.77 -14.11
C GLN A 4 -24.80 -4.32 -14.30
N HIS A 5 -23.81 -3.46 -14.13
CA HIS A 5 -22.44 -3.90 -13.85
C HIS A 5 -22.42 -4.54 -12.46
N HIS A 6 -22.66 -5.84 -12.39
CA HIS A 6 -22.17 -6.64 -11.28
C HIS A 6 -20.63 -6.60 -11.36
N SER A 7 -19.99 -5.79 -10.51
CA SER A 7 -18.56 -5.88 -10.28
C SER A 7 -18.27 -7.24 -9.66
N ASP A 8 -17.74 -8.16 -10.45
CA ASP A 8 -17.23 -9.44 -10.00
C ASP A 8 -16.18 -9.20 -8.88
N PRO A 9 -16.38 -9.72 -7.64
CA PRO A 9 -15.46 -9.51 -6.53
C PRO A 9 -14.10 -10.20 -6.71
N ALA A 10 -13.88 -10.87 -7.84
CA ALA A 10 -12.68 -11.67 -8.12
C ALA A 10 -11.70 -11.06 -9.12
N GLN A 11 -11.86 -9.81 -9.57
CA GLN A 11 -10.88 -9.28 -10.53
C GLN A 11 -9.47 -9.24 -9.91
N PRO A 12 -8.48 -9.88 -10.56
CA PRO A 12 -7.10 -9.86 -10.09
C PRO A 12 -6.57 -8.42 -10.18
N ILE A 13 -5.79 -8.01 -9.19
CA ILE A 13 -5.05 -6.75 -9.29
C ILE A 13 -4.03 -6.93 -10.41
N THR A 14 -4.20 -6.18 -11.50
CA THR A 14 -3.28 -6.18 -12.65
C THR A 14 -2.19 -5.12 -12.53
N ILE A 15 -2.31 -4.22 -11.57
CA ILE A 15 -1.34 -3.14 -11.32
C ILE A 15 -0.12 -3.73 -10.61
N ILE A 16 1.05 -3.58 -11.21
CA ILE A 16 2.34 -3.91 -10.59
C ILE A 16 2.93 -2.66 -9.96
N LEU A 17 3.15 -2.66 -8.65
CA LEU A 17 3.77 -1.58 -7.92
C LEU A 17 5.23 -1.41 -8.34
N ASP A 18 5.55 -0.24 -8.92
CA ASP A 18 6.89 0.17 -9.34
C ASP A 18 7.38 1.45 -8.66
N GLY A 19 6.49 2.12 -7.92
CA GLY A 19 6.79 3.22 -7.03
C GLY A 19 5.91 4.44 -7.28
N PRO A 20 6.07 5.17 -8.41
CA PRO A 20 5.24 6.33 -8.73
C PRO A 20 3.74 6.01 -8.77
N ASN A 21 3.38 4.76 -9.08
CA ASN A 21 2.00 4.31 -9.14
C ASN A 21 1.41 3.87 -7.78
N TYR A 22 2.11 4.10 -6.66
CA TYR A 22 1.71 3.64 -5.34
C TYR A 22 0.26 4.00 -4.98
N LEU A 23 -0.20 5.23 -5.22
CA LEU A 23 -1.59 5.64 -4.91
C LEU A 23 -2.64 4.80 -5.65
N ARG A 24 -2.38 4.47 -6.93
CA ARG A 24 -3.28 3.64 -7.74
C ARG A 24 -3.25 2.20 -7.27
N TRP A 25 -2.06 1.66 -7.03
CA TRP A 25 -1.89 0.30 -6.52
C TRP A 25 -2.51 0.13 -5.13
N SER A 26 -2.26 1.05 -4.20
CA SER A 26 -2.74 0.97 -2.82
C SER A 26 -4.27 1.05 -2.75
N SER A 27 -4.90 1.89 -3.58
CA SER A 27 -6.35 1.95 -3.71
C SER A 27 -6.95 0.63 -4.24
N ALA A 28 -6.37 0.06 -5.28
CA ALA A 28 -6.80 -1.23 -5.83
C ALA A 28 -6.61 -2.37 -4.83
N MET A 29 -5.45 -2.43 -4.17
CA MET A 29 -5.14 -3.43 -3.14
C MET A 29 -6.06 -3.31 -1.94
N THR A 30 -6.32 -2.09 -1.46
CA THR A 30 -7.28 -1.83 -0.37
C THR A 30 -8.66 -2.38 -0.73
N SER A 31 -9.16 -2.09 -1.93
CA SER A 31 -10.47 -2.54 -2.40
C SER A 31 -10.54 -4.06 -2.50
N PHE A 32 -9.51 -4.69 -3.08
CA PHE A 32 -9.39 -6.15 -3.20
C PHE A 32 -9.40 -6.84 -1.83
N LEU A 33 -8.62 -6.33 -0.87
CA LEU A 33 -8.54 -6.90 0.48
C LEU A 33 -9.82 -6.67 1.28
N LYS A 34 -10.50 -5.53 1.11
CA LYS A 34 -11.83 -5.27 1.70
C LYS A 34 -12.87 -6.25 1.17
N GLY A 35 -12.89 -6.48 -0.15
CA GLY A 35 -13.77 -7.48 -0.78
C GLY A 35 -13.58 -8.90 -0.25
N ARG A 36 -12.39 -9.22 0.26
CA ARG A 36 -12.05 -10.54 0.84
C ARG A 36 -12.02 -10.58 2.37
N LYS A 37 -12.44 -9.50 3.05
CA LYS A 37 -12.39 -9.37 4.52
C LYS A 37 -10.99 -9.50 5.13
N LEU A 38 -9.94 -9.24 4.35
CA LEU A 38 -8.53 -9.32 4.77
C LEU A 38 -7.97 -7.97 5.24
N TRP A 39 -8.63 -6.86 4.89
CA TRP A 39 -8.14 -5.50 5.16
C TRP A 39 -7.82 -5.22 6.63
N ARG A 40 -8.61 -5.77 7.57
CA ARG A 40 -8.41 -5.55 9.00
C ARG A 40 -7.11 -6.13 9.55
N ILE A 41 -6.52 -7.12 8.89
CA ILE A 41 -5.18 -7.63 9.26
C ILE A 41 -4.11 -6.58 8.91
N VAL A 42 -4.25 -5.94 7.74
CA VAL A 42 -3.32 -4.91 7.25
C VAL A 42 -3.34 -3.66 8.13
N THR A 43 -4.52 -3.22 8.57
CA THR A 43 -4.63 -2.06 9.47
C THR A 43 -4.19 -2.37 10.89
N GLY A 44 -4.16 -3.65 11.28
CA GLY A 44 -3.90 -4.09 12.66
C GLY A 44 -5.16 -4.16 13.53
N ASP A 45 -6.35 -3.91 12.97
CA ASP A 45 -7.62 -4.05 13.69
C ASP A 45 -7.90 -5.53 14.05
N LYS A 46 -7.44 -6.47 13.22
CA LYS A 46 -7.47 -7.90 13.48
C LYS A 46 -6.08 -8.38 13.88
N LEU A 47 -5.79 -8.34 15.18
CA LEU A 47 -4.55 -8.82 15.77
C LEU A 47 -4.41 -10.35 15.65
N ALA A 48 -3.17 -10.83 15.77
CA ALA A 48 -2.90 -12.26 15.91
C ALA A 48 -3.68 -12.85 17.09
N PRO A 49 -4.24 -14.05 16.97
CA PRO A 49 -4.94 -14.71 18.07
C PRO A 49 -4.03 -14.85 19.29
N VAL A 50 -4.61 -14.63 20.47
CA VAL A 50 -3.97 -14.88 21.76
C VAL A 50 -4.82 -15.90 22.49
N LYS A 51 -4.19 -17.00 22.93
CA LYS A 51 -4.87 -18.11 23.59
C LYS A 51 -5.61 -17.62 24.82
N ARG A 52 -6.91 -17.93 24.89
CA ARG A 52 -7.74 -17.56 26.05
C ARG A 52 -7.61 -18.61 27.16
N PRO A 53 -7.82 -18.24 28.43
CA PRO A 53 -7.74 -19.19 29.54
C PRO A 53 -8.75 -20.35 29.46
N ASP A 54 -9.88 -20.13 28.81
CA ASP A 54 -11.01 -21.06 28.66
C ASP A 54 -11.02 -21.80 27.31
N GLU A 55 -10.05 -21.54 26.44
CA GLU A 55 -9.96 -22.11 25.10
C GLU A 55 -9.10 -23.38 25.08
N THR A 56 -9.54 -24.38 24.31
CA THR A 56 -8.77 -25.60 24.09
C THR A 56 -7.57 -25.35 23.17
N ASP A 57 -6.51 -26.14 23.34
CA ASP A 57 -5.31 -26.06 22.51
C ASP A 57 -5.63 -26.21 21.02
N ASP A 58 -6.53 -27.14 20.67
CA ASP A 58 -6.95 -27.37 19.29
C ASP A 58 -7.70 -26.16 18.70
N SER A 59 -8.65 -25.58 19.45
CA SER A 59 -9.39 -24.38 18.99
C SER A 59 -8.46 -23.20 18.75
N PHE A 60 -7.48 -23.01 19.65
CA PHE A 60 -6.49 -21.96 19.50
C PHE A 60 -5.60 -22.21 18.28
N ALA A 61 -5.13 -23.44 18.08
CA ALA A 61 -4.30 -23.82 16.95
C ALA A 61 -5.02 -23.58 15.61
N ASP A 62 -6.29 -23.99 15.49
CA ASP A 62 -7.11 -23.75 14.30
C ASP A 62 -7.27 -22.23 14.04
N CYS A 63 -7.55 -21.45 15.08
CA CYS A 63 -7.70 -20.00 14.95
C CYS A 63 -6.41 -19.32 14.51
N LEU A 64 -5.27 -19.76 15.05
CA LEU A 64 -3.94 -19.26 14.70
C LEU A 64 -3.59 -19.61 13.26
N GLU A 65 -3.81 -20.85 12.82
CA GLU A 65 -3.56 -21.29 11.45
C GLU A 65 -4.40 -20.50 10.44
N ASP A 66 -5.69 -20.28 10.74
CA ASP A 66 -6.59 -19.47 9.91
C ASP A 66 -6.08 -18.02 9.78
N TRP A 67 -5.59 -17.44 10.87
CA TRP A 67 -5.06 -16.08 10.87
C TRP A 67 -3.72 -16.00 10.12
N ASP A 68 -2.81 -16.95 10.36
CA ASP A 68 -1.51 -17.02 9.69
C ASP A 68 -1.67 -17.21 8.18
N SER A 69 -2.58 -18.10 7.78
CA SER A 69 -2.93 -18.31 6.37
C SER A 69 -3.47 -17.02 5.74
N ALA A 70 -4.37 -16.31 6.44
CA ALA A 70 -4.89 -15.04 5.96
C ALA A 70 -3.78 -13.96 5.82
N ASN A 71 -2.89 -13.86 6.80
CA ASN A 71 -1.74 -12.95 6.80
C ASN A 71 -0.78 -13.25 5.62
N HIS A 72 -0.36 -14.49 5.44
CA HIS A 72 0.56 -14.90 4.36
C HIS A 72 -0.05 -14.78 2.97
N ARG A 73 -1.37 -14.95 2.84
CA ARG A 73 -2.07 -14.67 1.58
C ARG A 73 -1.96 -13.20 1.18
N ILE A 74 -1.94 -12.28 2.13
CA ILE A 74 -1.76 -10.85 1.85
C ILE A 74 -0.32 -10.57 1.42
N LEU A 75 0.67 -11.10 2.17
CA LEU A 75 2.09 -10.97 1.82
C LEU A 75 2.37 -11.51 0.41
N THR A 76 1.81 -12.67 0.07
CA THR A 76 1.91 -13.25 -1.27
C THR A 76 1.31 -12.32 -2.34
N ARG A 77 0.20 -11.64 -2.03
CA ARG A 77 -0.41 -10.67 -2.95
C ARG A 77 0.48 -9.44 -3.14
N PHE A 78 1.12 -8.93 -2.09
CA PHE A 78 2.08 -7.84 -2.20
C PHE A 78 3.27 -8.24 -3.09
N THR A 79 3.85 -9.41 -2.85
CA THR A 79 4.95 -9.96 -3.65
C THR A 79 4.56 -10.13 -5.12
N ASN A 80 3.38 -10.67 -5.41
CA ASN A 80 2.95 -10.92 -6.79
C ASN A 80 2.57 -9.65 -7.55
N THR A 81 2.32 -8.55 -6.85
CA THR A 81 1.87 -7.29 -7.44
C THR A 81 2.88 -6.17 -7.25
N SER A 82 4.15 -6.50 -7.03
CA SER A 82 5.25 -5.54 -6.92
C SER A 82 6.45 -5.98 -7.76
N VAL A 83 7.28 -5.02 -8.15
CA VAL A 83 8.53 -5.31 -8.87
C VAL A 83 9.51 -6.12 -8.01
N PRO A 84 10.41 -6.92 -8.61
CA PRO A 84 11.33 -7.79 -7.86
C PRO A 84 12.20 -7.07 -6.82
N SER A 85 12.60 -5.82 -7.08
CA SER A 85 13.38 -5.01 -6.15
C SER A 85 12.63 -4.70 -4.86
N LEU A 86 11.29 -4.55 -4.91
CA LEU A 86 10.45 -4.40 -3.73
C LEU A 86 10.23 -5.75 -3.03
N ASN A 87 10.05 -6.82 -3.80
CA ASN A 87 9.82 -8.17 -3.27
C ASN A 87 10.95 -8.64 -2.35
N MET A 88 12.20 -8.27 -2.63
CA MET A 88 13.35 -8.59 -1.78
C MET A 88 13.21 -8.04 -0.35
N HIS A 89 12.40 -7.00 -0.13
CA HIS A 89 12.15 -6.48 1.20
C HIS A 89 11.05 -7.25 1.94
N PHE A 90 10.10 -7.87 1.24
CA PHE A 90 8.97 -8.54 1.86
C PHE A 90 9.34 -9.82 2.61
N SER A 91 10.45 -10.48 2.27
CA SER A 91 10.94 -11.67 3.00
C SER A 91 11.37 -11.37 4.44
N ARG A 92 11.43 -10.10 4.84
CA ARG A 92 11.78 -9.66 6.20
C ARG A 92 10.59 -9.40 7.10
N PHE A 93 9.37 -9.43 6.55
CA PHE A 93 8.15 -9.13 7.29
C PHE A 93 7.38 -10.39 7.54
N ASP A 94 7.13 -10.69 8.81
CA ASP A 94 6.25 -11.78 9.21
C ASP A 94 4.78 -11.32 9.13
N LEU A 95 4.54 -10.00 9.23
CA LEU A 95 3.20 -9.43 9.24
C LEU A 95 2.91 -8.62 7.97
N ALA A 96 1.75 -8.87 7.37
CA ALA A 96 1.23 -8.06 6.27
C ALA A 96 1.09 -6.58 6.64
N LYS A 97 0.82 -6.28 7.92
CA LYS A 97 0.81 -4.92 8.46
C LYS A 97 2.17 -4.24 8.32
N GLU A 98 3.26 -4.90 8.71
CA GLU A 98 4.61 -4.33 8.63
C GLU A 98 5.00 -4.04 7.19
N ALA A 99 4.70 -4.96 6.27
CA ALA A 99 4.92 -4.76 4.85
C ALA A 99 4.12 -3.57 4.31
N TRP A 100 2.86 -3.42 4.72
CA TRP A 100 2.02 -2.29 4.31
C TRP A 100 2.52 -0.95 4.88
N ASP A 101 2.86 -0.91 6.16
CA ASP A 101 3.38 0.29 6.84
C ASP A 101 4.72 0.73 6.22
N PHE A 102 5.58 -0.23 5.85
CA PHE A 102 6.80 0.04 5.09
C PHE A 102 6.51 0.71 3.74
N LEU A 103 5.59 0.15 2.95
CA LEU A 103 5.21 0.73 1.66
C LEU A 103 4.60 2.13 1.82
N SER A 104 3.69 2.29 2.77
CA SER A 104 3.06 3.59 3.06
C SER A 104 4.10 4.63 3.45
N SER A 105 4.99 4.30 4.39
CA SER A 105 6.06 5.21 4.83
C SER A 105 6.98 5.61 3.68
N ARG A 106 7.42 4.63 2.87
CA ARG A 106 8.32 4.84 1.72
C ARG A 106 7.71 5.80 0.69
N TYR A 107 6.44 5.60 0.33
CA TYR A 107 5.83 6.34 -0.77
C TYR A 107 5.09 7.60 -0.37
N THR A 108 4.58 7.70 0.86
CA THR A 108 4.06 8.97 1.38
C THR A 108 5.19 9.99 1.57
N SER A 109 6.36 9.55 2.04
CA SER A 109 7.52 10.44 2.17
C SER A 109 8.08 10.88 0.81
N ALA A 110 8.12 9.95 -0.16
CA ALA A 110 8.58 10.25 -1.51
C ALA A 110 7.62 11.20 -2.26
N ASP A 111 6.31 11.00 -2.13
CA ASP A 111 5.30 11.87 -2.77
C ASP A 111 5.42 13.32 -2.27
N LEU A 112 5.54 13.51 -0.95
CA LEU A 112 5.77 14.83 -0.36
C LEU A 112 7.06 15.47 -0.89
N ALA A 113 8.18 14.73 -0.91
CA ALA A 113 9.45 15.25 -1.42
C ALA A 113 9.36 15.66 -2.90
N HIS A 114 8.68 14.87 -3.73
CA HIS A 114 8.45 15.20 -5.13
C HIS A 114 7.59 16.47 -5.28
N GLN A 115 6.53 16.62 -4.49
CA GLN A 115 5.71 17.83 -4.48
C GLN A 115 6.52 19.07 -4.10
N TYR A 116 7.34 19.00 -3.05
CA TYR A 116 8.20 20.12 -2.65
C TYR A 116 9.21 20.51 -3.74
N GLN A 117 9.84 19.52 -4.39
CA GLN A 117 10.79 19.77 -5.48
C GLN A 117 10.13 20.44 -6.70
N LEU A 118 8.90 20.04 -7.04
CA LEU A 118 8.13 20.67 -8.11
C LEU A 118 7.79 22.12 -7.76
N VAL A 119 7.31 22.37 -6.53
CA VAL A 119 6.99 23.73 -6.07
C VAL A 119 8.24 24.61 -6.03
N SER A 120 9.37 24.11 -5.52
CA SER A 120 10.63 24.88 -5.51
C SER A 120 11.14 25.18 -6.91
N THR A 121 11.02 24.23 -7.85
CA THR A 121 11.41 24.44 -9.24
C THR A 121 10.52 25.48 -9.92
N LEU A 122 9.21 25.41 -9.73
CA LEU A 122 8.27 26.39 -10.26
C LEU A 122 8.52 27.80 -9.69
N ASN A 123 8.77 27.89 -8.39
CA ASN A 123 9.10 29.17 -7.75
C ASN A 123 10.42 29.73 -8.28
N ARG A 124 11.46 28.91 -8.45
CA ARG A 124 12.74 29.32 -9.03
C ARG A 124 12.57 29.85 -10.45
N LEU A 125 11.83 29.13 -11.31
CA LEU A 125 11.55 29.57 -12.68
C LEU A 125 10.80 30.92 -12.72
N ARG A 126 9.83 31.13 -11.82
CA ARG A 126 9.14 32.42 -11.67
C ARG A 126 10.06 33.53 -11.17
N GLN A 127 11.01 33.22 -10.30
CA GLN A 127 11.94 34.20 -9.75
C GLN A 127 12.99 34.61 -10.78
N GLU A 128 13.54 33.67 -11.55
CA GLU A 128 14.45 33.93 -12.67
C GLU A 128 13.78 34.76 -13.77
N SER A 129 12.51 34.49 -14.09
CA SER A 129 11.74 35.28 -15.05
C SER A 129 11.45 36.70 -14.57
N SER A 130 11.36 36.90 -13.25
CA SER A 130 11.13 38.22 -12.65
C SER A 130 12.44 39.02 -12.57
N GLN A 131 13.57 38.37 -12.27
CA GLN A 131 14.90 38.99 -12.25
C GLN A 131 15.39 39.37 -13.65
N SER A 132 15.08 38.57 -14.68
CA SER A 132 15.42 38.88 -16.08
C SER A 132 14.73 40.14 -16.63
N ILE A 133 13.63 40.59 -16.03
CA ILE A 133 12.88 41.79 -16.47
C ILE A 133 13.49 43.06 -15.87
N ASP A 134 14.00 43.00 -14.64
CA ASP A 134 14.66 44.14 -13.98
C ASP A 134 16.04 44.48 -14.59
N GLU A 135 16.68 43.55 -15.30
CA GLU A 135 18.00 43.75 -15.93
C GLU A 135 17.94 44.47 -17.30
N PHE A 136 16.74 44.81 -17.81
CA PHE A 136 16.56 45.46 -19.12
C PHE A 136 16.37 46.98 -19.06
N HIS A 137 16.56 47.61 -17.90
CA HIS A 137 16.52 49.06 -17.72
C HIS A 137 17.82 49.58 -17.09
N SER A 138 18.90 49.64 -17.87
CA SER A 138 20.09 50.48 -17.60
C SER A 138 20.72 50.92 -18.91
#